data_AF-A0AAJ7SAU5-F1
#
_entry.id   AF-A0AAJ7SAU5-F1
#
_cell.length_a   1.000
_cell.length_b   1.000
_cell.length_c   1.000
_cell.angle_alpha   90.00
_cell.angle_beta   90.00
_cell.angle_gamma   90.00
#
_symmetry.space_group_name_H-M   'P 1'
#
loop_
_entity.id
_entity.type
_entity.pdbx_description
1 polymer ?
#
loop_
_entity_poly.entity_id
_entity_poly.type
_entity_poly.pdbx_seq_one_letter_code
_entity_poly.pdbx_strand_id
1 'polypeptide(L)'
;MKLSKQILGEKLFTKLMKSTFYGHFVAGEDEVQITPVLDRLRQFGVKPILDYSVEEDISQEEAERRELQSSVSEAGDEKREGPLKKYHVAKPFADRRYKVSSARTYFYLNEASCERNMDIFVRCLESVAAASMGVGFTAIKLTALGRPQLLLQLSEVIMRARQYMSDVVGGEGAVLTHHAKRDDFMKKFEEAHIKDEEPVQKFLQKIQSDKEGSVIHLFPWSGILDENYELSETFQVPDMKTGKMVRLMSQLTSKEEEMFRNMIRRLNNIVSVADKLDVRIMIDAEQTYFQPAISRLTLEMMRKYNTRKAVVFNTYQTYLQEAFNEVKTDLEQAERQNFYFGAKLVRGAYIEQERARAAAMGYPDPTNPTYEATTESYHRTLMECLRRMKQYKDKGEDPKKIGIMVASHNEDTVRFAIEKMKEIGISPEDKVICFGQLLGMCDYITFPLGQSGYSAYKYIPYGPVKEVLPYLSRRAQENRGILKKIKKEKRLLLSEIMRRLASGQIFHKPKGNYTPV
;
A
#
# COMPACT_ATOMS: atom_id res chain seq x y z
N MET A 1 28.35 9.25 11.42
CA MET A 1 27.28 10.28 11.57
C MET A 1 27.22 10.87 12.98
N LYS A 2 27.04 10.07 14.04
CA LYS A 2 27.04 10.58 15.43
C LYS A 2 28.33 11.35 15.79
N LEU A 3 29.49 10.79 15.44
CA LEU A 3 30.80 11.44 15.59
C LEU A 3 30.91 12.75 14.79
N SER A 4 30.51 12.75 13.51
CA SER A 4 30.52 13.94 12.65
C SER A 4 29.64 15.06 13.21
N LYS A 5 28.48 14.73 13.78
CA LYS A 5 27.58 15.69 14.44
C LYS A 5 28.19 16.25 15.73
N GLN A 6 28.88 15.43 16.52
CA GLN A 6 29.59 15.88 17.72
C GLN A 6 30.73 16.85 17.38
N ILE A 7 31.46 16.60 16.29
CA ILE A 7 32.60 17.42 15.85
C ILE A 7 32.14 18.73 15.20
N LEU A 8 31.17 18.67 14.28
CA LEU A 8 30.77 19.83 13.47
C LEU A 8 29.74 20.73 14.19
N GLY A 9 29.11 20.21 15.25
CA GLY A 9 27.92 20.82 15.82
C GLY A 9 26.69 20.66 14.91
N GLU A 10 25.51 20.91 15.48
CA GLU A 10 24.24 20.60 14.82
C GLU A 10 23.99 21.42 13.55
N LYS A 11 24.18 22.74 13.62
CA LYS A 11 23.88 23.64 12.50
C LYS A 11 24.74 23.35 11.27
N LEU A 12 26.06 23.18 11.47
CA LEU A 12 26.99 22.92 10.37
C LEU A 12 26.78 21.52 9.79
N PHE A 13 26.55 20.52 10.64
CA PHE A 13 26.21 19.16 10.19
C PHE A 13 24.97 19.17 9.31
N THR A 14 23.87 19.80 9.74
CA THR A 14 22.63 19.89 8.97
C THR A 14 22.85 20.60 7.63
N LYS A 15 23.58 21.72 7.62
CA LYS A 15 23.89 22.46 6.38
C LYS A 15 24.71 21.62 5.39
N LEU A 16 25.71 20.90 5.89
CA LEU A 16 26.52 19.99 5.07
C LEU A 16 25.67 18.84 4.53
N MET A 17 24.86 18.20 5.36
CA MET A 17 23.96 17.14 4.90
C MET A 17 23.04 17.64 3.79
N LYS A 18 22.37 18.79 3.96
CA LYS A 18 21.53 19.40 2.92
C LYS A 18 22.27 19.67 1.61
N SER A 19 23.57 19.90 1.65
CA SER A 19 24.42 20.14 0.46
C SER A 19 24.95 18.84 -0.18
N THR A 20 24.63 17.68 0.38
CA THR A 20 25.11 16.36 -0.08
C THR A 20 23.98 15.54 -0.71
N PHE A 21 24.20 14.23 -0.89
CA PHE A 21 23.20 13.23 -1.28
C PHE A 21 21.87 13.42 -0.54
N TYR A 22 21.85 13.83 0.73
CA TYR A 22 20.59 14.03 1.45
C TYR A 22 19.65 15.05 0.77
N GLY A 23 20.16 16.22 0.37
CA GLY A 23 19.35 17.24 -0.32
C GLY A 23 18.90 16.82 -1.73
N HIS A 24 19.46 15.73 -2.27
CA HIS A 24 19.04 15.16 -3.55
C HIS A 24 17.78 14.29 -3.43
N PHE A 25 17.53 13.69 -2.26
CA PHE A 25 16.41 12.77 -2.03
C PHE A 25 15.33 13.33 -1.08
N VAL A 26 15.60 14.42 -0.37
CA VAL A 26 14.65 15.08 0.54
C VAL A 26 14.42 16.50 0.05
N ALA A 27 13.16 16.88 -0.13
CA ALA A 27 12.81 18.18 -0.67
C ALA A 27 12.98 19.33 0.33
N GLY A 28 12.81 19.07 1.62
CA GLY A 28 12.81 20.10 2.65
C GLY A 28 12.50 19.54 4.03
N GLU A 29 12.51 20.40 5.05
CA GLU A 29 12.17 20.00 6.43
C GLU A 29 10.67 20.15 6.75
N ASP A 30 10.01 21.05 6.03
CA ASP A 30 8.62 21.45 6.27
C ASP A 30 7.96 21.86 4.95
N GLU A 31 6.68 22.21 5.04
CA GLU A 31 5.78 22.51 3.93
C GLU A 31 6.21 23.76 3.14
N VAL A 32 6.91 24.70 3.79
CA VAL A 32 7.43 25.91 3.16
C VAL A 32 8.72 25.61 2.42
N GLN A 33 9.61 24.81 3.03
CA GLN A 33 10.89 24.47 2.44
C GLN A 33 10.77 23.54 1.23
N ILE A 34 9.69 22.76 1.10
CA ILE A 34 9.47 21.91 -0.07
C ILE A 34 8.99 22.68 -1.31
N THR A 35 8.38 23.87 -1.16
CA THR A 35 7.75 24.62 -2.27
C THR A 35 8.66 24.80 -3.50
N PRO A 36 9.94 25.18 -3.38
CA PRO A 36 10.81 25.33 -4.55
C PRO A 36 11.00 24.04 -5.36
N VAL A 37 11.01 22.88 -4.69
CA VAL A 37 11.10 21.57 -5.35
C VAL A 37 9.78 21.26 -6.06
N LEU A 38 8.64 21.56 -5.42
CA LEU A 38 7.31 21.35 -6.01
C LEU A 38 7.11 22.22 -7.25
N ASP A 39 7.47 23.51 -7.19
CA ASP A 39 7.39 24.43 -8.30
C ASP A 39 8.27 23.98 -9.48
N ARG A 40 9.49 23.51 -9.17
CA ARG A 40 10.38 22.95 -10.19
C ARG A 40 9.75 21.74 -10.88
N LEU A 41 9.21 20.78 -10.12
CA LEU A 41 8.57 19.59 -10.71
C LEU A 41 7.36 19.98 -11.58
N ARG A 42 6.56 20.94 -11.12
CA ARG A 42 5.40 21.46 -11.85
C ARG A 42 5.78 22.05 -13.21
N GLN A 43 6.92 22.72 -13.32
CA GLN A 43 7.45 23.23 -14.61
C GLN A 43 7.82 22.13 -15.63
N PHE A 44 7.79 20.86 -15.24
CA PHE A 44 7.98 19.71 -16.13
C PHE A 44 6.72 18.84 -16.23
N GLY A 45 5.56 19.33 -15.77
CA GLY A 45 4.33 18.55 -15.74
C GLY A 45 4.35 17.42 -14.72
N VAL A 46 5.22 17.49 -13.70
CA VAL A 46 5.37 16.44 -12.68
C VAL A 46 4.71 16.85 -11.37
N LYS A 47 3.93 15.93 -10.81
CA LYS A 47 3.12 16.14 -9.60
C LYS A 47 3.76 15.49 -8.37
N PRO A 48 3.46 15.98 -7.15
CA PRO A 48 4.00 15.39 -5.94
C PRO A 48 3.18 14.22 -5.42
N ILE A 49 3.89 13.26 -4.81
CA ILE A 49 3.38 12.34 -3.80
C ILE A 49 4.13 12.70 -2.52
N LEU A 50 3.50 13.41 -1.59
CA LEU A 50 4.18 13.84 -0.36
C LEU A 50 4.24 12.69 0.65
N ASP A 51 5.42 12.50 1.24
CA ASP A 51 5.68 11.56 2.33
C ASP A 51 6.42 12.26 3.45
N TYR A 52 5.72 12.54 4.55
CA TYR A 52 6.35 13.07 5.75
C TYR A 52 7.25 12.02 6.36
N SER A 53 8.54 12.26 6.19
CA SER A 53 9.60 11.26 6.24
C SER A 53 10.29 11.15 7.60
N VAL A 54 9.56 11.31 8.70
CA VAL A 54 10.06 11.14 10.07
C VAL A 54 10.11 9.68 10.53
N GLU A 55 11.29 9.12 10.73
CA GLU A 55 11.47 7.79 11.33
C GLU A 55 12.16 7.92 12.69
N GLU A 56 11.71 7.12 13.67
CA GLU A 56 12.36 7.09 14.97
C GLU A 56 13.74 6.42 14.89
N ASP A 57 14.79 7.13 15.34
CA ASP A 57 16.15 6.60 15.48
C ASP A 57 16.27 5.76 16.78
N ILE A 58 15.62 4.60 16.80
CA ILE A 58 15.68 3.63 17.90
C ILE A 58 16.64 2.47 17.60
N SER A 59 17.28 1.94 18.64
CA SER A 59 18.16 0.77 18.53
C SER A 59 17.38 -0.46 18.05
N GLN A 60 18.10 -1.47 17.55
CA GLN A 60 17.49 -2.73 17.13
C GLN A 60 16.79 -3.42 18.31
N GLU A 61 17.44 -3.50 19.47
CA GLU A 61 16.85 -4.09 20.68
C GLU A 61 15.57 -3.38 21.12
N GLU A 62 15.54 -2.04 21.02
CA GLU A 62 14.35 -1.26 21.37
C GLU A 62 13.22 -1.48 20.36
N ALA A 63 13.54 -1.54 19.07
CA ALA A 63 12.58 -1.87 18.01
C ALA A 63 11.99 -3.27 18.21
N GLU A 64 12.83 -4.28 18.47
CA GLU A 64 12.39 -5.64 18.77
C GLU A 64 11.49 -5.68 20.00
N ARG A 65 11.89 -5.00 21.09
CA ARG A 65 11.11 -4.93 22.33
C ARG A 65 9.73 -4.32 22.09
N ARG A 66 9.66 -3.16 21.42
CA ARG A 66 8.39 -2.48 21.13
C ARG A 66 7.50 -3.31 20.22
N GLU A 67 8.05 -3.86 19.13
CA GLU A 67 7.26 -4.68 18.22
C GLU A 67 6.70 -5.91 18.93
N LEU A 68 7.52 -6.65 19.69
CA LEU A 68 7.07 -7.81 20.45
C LEU A 68 5.93 -7.46 21.42
N GLN A 69 6.07 -6.37 22.18
CA GLN A 69 5.03 -5.93 23.11
C GLN A 69 3.76 -5.48 22.38
N SER A 70 3.90 -4.84 21.22
CA SER A 70 2.78 -4.34 20.43
C SER A 70 2.10 -5.40 19.57
N SER A 71 2.71 -6.57 19.40
CA SER A 71 2.24 -7.63 18.51
C SER A 71 1.66 -8.85 19.23
N VAL A 72 1.57 -8.81 20.57
CA VAL A 72 1.00 -9.88 21.42
C VAL A 72 -0.28 -9.40 22.12
N SER A 73 -1.32 -10.23 22.12
CA SER A 73 -2.61 -9.92 22.76
C SER A 73 -2.50 -9.83 24.29
N GLU A 74 -3.19 -8.84 24.90
CA GLU A 74 -3.33 -8.75 26.36
C GLU A 74 -4.26 -9.84 26.92
N ALA A 75 -5.19 -10.35 26.12
CA ALA A 75 -6.07 -11.47 26.51
C ALA A 75 -5.34 -12.83 26.60
N GLY A 76 -4.08 -12.88 26.15
CA GLY A 76 -3.34 -14.12 25.92
C GLY A 76 -3.71 -14.77 24.59
N ASP A 77 -2.73 -15.42 23.97
CA ASP A 77 -2.97 -16.29 22.83
C ASP A 77 -3.16 -17.71 23.36
N GLU A 78 -4.41 -18.18 23.45
CA GLU A 78 -4.61 -19.63 23.44
C GLU A 78 -4.03 -20.14 22.13
N LYS A 79 -2.96 -20.94 22.21
CA LYS A 79 -2.36 -21.62 21.05
C LYS A 79 -3.42 -22.55 20.45
N ARG A 80 -4.24 -22.02 19.55
CA ARG A 80 -5.11 -22.86 18.74
C ARG A 80 -4.24 -23.66 17.79
N GLU A 81 -4.33 -24.97 17.89
CA GLU A 81 -3.65 -25.87 16.96
C GLU A 81 -4.13 -25.58 15.52
N GLY A 82 -3.22 -25.12 14.67
CA GLY A 82 -3.50 -24.79 13.27
C GLY A 82 -2.28 -24.21 12.54
N PRO A 83 -2.15 -24.41 11.21
CA PRO A 83 -0.90 -24.28 10.47
C PRO A 83 -0.49 -22.85 10.05
N LEU A 84 -1.21 -21.80 10.45
CA LEU A 84 -0.98 -20.43 9.95
C LEU A 84 0.20 -19.70 10.62
N LYS A 85 1.35 -20.37 10.73
CA LYS A 85 2.61 -19.88 11.33
C LYS A 85 2.98 -18.46 10.87
N LYS A 86 2.71 -18.13 9.60
CA LYS A 86 3.03 -16.83 8.97
C LYS A 86 2.49 -15.63 9.76
N TYR A 87 1.30 -15.73 10.35
CA TYR A 87 0.60 -14.64 11.03
C TYR A 87 0.89 -14.55 12.54
N HIS A 88 1.90 -15.27 13.03
CA HIS A 88 2.38 -15.16 14.40
C HIS A 88 3.68 -14.34 14.49
N VAL A 89 3.90 -13.73 15.64
CA VAL A 89 5.11 -12.95 15.91
C VAL A 89 6.33 -13.86 15.93
N ALA A 90 7.38 -13.47 15.22
CA ALA A 90 8.68 -14.15 15.27
C ALA A 90 9.74 -13.18 15.78
N LYS A 91 10.28 -13.48 16.96
CA LYS A 91 11.27 -12.62 17.64
C LYS A 91 12.45 -12.19 16.76
N PRO A 92 13.07 -13.06 15.94
CA PRO A 92 14.18 -12.65 15.07
C PRO A 92 13.78 -11.64 13.97
N PHE A 93 12.49 -11.43 13.73
CA PHE A 93 11.94 -10.52 12.72
C PHE A 93 11.08 -9.42 13.36
N ALA A 94 11.20 -9.21 14.67
CA ALA A 94 10.48 -8.17 15.39
C ALA A 94 11.00 -6.77 15.02
N ASP A 95 12.30 -6.59 14.76
CA ASP A 95 12.73 -5.38 14.07
C ASP A 95 12.29 -5.46 12.61
N ARG A 96 11.16 -4.81 12.31
CA ARG A 96 10.60 -4.73 10.97
C ARG A 96 11.49 -4.02 9.96
N ARG A 97 12.60 -3.40 10.37
CA ARG A 97 13.62 -2.82 9.49
C ARG A 97 14.69 -3.83 9.07
N TYR A 98 14.73 -5.03 9.67
CA TYR A 98 15.72 -6.06 9.36
C TYR A 98 15.66 -6.48 7.89
N LYS A 99 16.76 -6.28 7.14
CA LYS A 99 16.85 -6.51 5.69
C LYS A 99 15.73 -5.83 4.89
N VAL A 100 15.23 -4.70 5.41
CA VAL A 100 14.27 -3.86 4.71
C VAL A 100 14.99 -2.63 4.23
N SER A 101 15.16 -2.64 2.92
CA SER A 101 15.69 -1.49 2.25
C SER A 101 14.58 -0.44 2.22
N SER A 102 13.65 -0.51 1.26
CA SER A 102 12.91 0.62 0.66
C SER A 102 11.83 1.29 1.50
N ALA A 103 11.40 0.62 2.56
CA ALA A 103 10.25 1.04 3.33
C ALA A 103 10.60 1.75 4.64
N ARG A 104 9.74 2.69 4.98
CA ARG A 104 9.62 3.32 6.28
C ARG A 104 8.87 2.40 7.24
N THR A 105 9.23 2.45 8.51
CA THR A 105 8.63 1.62 9.57
C THR A 105 8.19 2.49 10.74
N TYR A 106 6.96 2.27 11.23
CA TYR A 106 6.42 2.92 12.41
C TYR A 106 6.31 1.90 13.55
N PHE A 107 6.95 2.16 14.69
CA PHE A 107 6.79 1.32 15.86
C PHE A 107 5.68 1.88 16.73
N TYR A 108 4.74 1.03 17.13
CA TYR A 108 3.67 1.46 18.01
C TYR A 108 4.23 1.79 19.39
N LEU A 109 3.88 2.99 19.89
CA LEU A 109 4.23 3.43 21.24
C LEU A 109 2.99 3.49 22.13
N ASN A 110 1.97 4.22 21.68
CA ASN A 110 0.67 4.39 22.34
C ASN A 110 -0.33 5.07 21.40
N GLU A 111 -1.59 5.12 21.80
CA GLU A 111 -2.66 5.78 21.03
C GLU A 111 -2.36 7.25 20.73
N ALA A 112 -1.74 8.00 21.65
CA ALA A 112 -1.36 9.39 21.42
C ALA A 112 -0.32 9.55 20.30
N SER A 113 0.57 8.58 20.10
CA SER A 113 1.50 8.56 18.96
C SER A 113 0.76 8.34 17.64
N CYS A 114 -0.27 7.49 17.63
CA CYS A 114 -1.11 7.27 16.45
C CYS A 114 -1.96 8.50 16.10
N GLU A 115 -2.44 9.27 17.08
CA GLU A 115 -3.08 10.57 16.83
C GLU A 115 -2.12 11.56 16.16
N ARG A 116 -0.89 11.69 16.67
CA ARG A 116 0.12 12.56 16.05
C ARG A 116 0.43 12.16 14.60
N ASN A 117 0.51 10.85 14.34
CA ASN A 117 0.70 10.35 12.97
C ASN A 117 -0.49 10.71 12.07
N MET A 118 -1.73 10.60 12.58
CA MET A 118 -2.93 11.02 11.86
C MET A 118 -2.87 12.52 11.52
N ASP A 119 -2.54 13.38 12.49
CA ASP A 119 -2.43 14.83 12.28
C ASP A 119 -1.38 15.17 11.22
N ILE A 120 -0.24 14.47 11.22
CA ILE A 120 0.81 14.58 10.20
C ILE A 120 0.24 14.24 8.82
N PHE A 121 -0.48 13.12 8.68
CA PHE A 121 -1.06 12.74 7.39
C PHE A 121 -2.12 13.73 6.90
N VAL A 122 -2.90 14.33 7.80
CA VAL A 122 -3.85 15.41 7.47
C VAL A 122 -3.11 16.64 6.94
N ARG A 123 -2.04 17.08 7.60
CA ARG A 123 -1.22 18.20 7.13
C ARG A 123 -0.56 17.93 5.77
N CYS A 124 -0.11 16.68 5.53
CA CYS A 124 0.36 16.26 4.22
C CYS A 124 -0.72 16.46 3.14
N LEU A 125 -1.98 16.09 3.42
CA LEU A 125 -3.09 16.24 2.49
C LEU A 125 -3.35 17.73 2.19
N GLU A 126 -3.37 18.58 3.20
CA GLU A 126 -3.52 20.03 3.07
C GLU A 126 -2.39 20.64 2.22
N SER A 127 -1.15 20.22 2.47
CA SER A 127 0.02 20.63 1.70
C SER A 127 -0.05 20.19 0.24
N VAL A 128 -0.49 18.96 -0.03
CA VAL A 128 -0.71 18.48 -1.39
C VAL A 128 -1.80 19.28 -2.08
N ALA A 129 -2.93 19.54 -1.41
CA ALA A 129 -4.03 20.32 -1.95
C ALA A 129 -3.56 21.72 -2.36
N ALA A 130 -2.80 22.40 -1.49
CA ALA A 130 -2.24 23.73 -1.75
C ALA A 130 -1.23 23.73 -2.89
N ALA A 131 -0.29 22.78 -2.91
CA ALA A 131 0.81 22.78 -3.88
C ALA A 131 0.43 22.24 -5.27
N SER A 132 -0.55 21.33 -5.33
CA SER A 132 -0.90 20.60 -6.56
C SER A 132 -2.31 20.87 -7.05
N MET A 133 -3.03 21.86 -6.53
CA MET A 133 -4.42 22.17 -6.92
C MET A 133 -5.32 20.91 -6.92
N GLY A 134 -5.14 20.05 -5.91
CA GLY A 134 -5.91 18.80 -5.74
C GLY A 134 -5.44 17.59 -6.55
N VAL A 135 -4.47 17.69 -7.46
CA VAL A 135 -4.10 16.54 -8.33
C VAL A 135 -2.97 15.63 -7.80
N GLY A 136 -2.46 15.84 -6.59
CA GLY A 136 -1.39 15.03 -5.99
C GLY A 136 -1.86 13.79 -5.23
N PHE A 137 -0.90 13.16 -4.52
CA PHE A 137 -1.15 12.02 -3.64
C PHE A 137 -0.48 12.21 -2.27
N THR A 138 -1.02 11.53 -1.26
CA THR A 138 -0.35 11.29 0.02
C THR A 138 -0.25 9.78 0.28
N ALA A 139 0.93 9.31 0.71
CA ALA A 139 1.11 7.90 1.08
C ALA A 139 0.95 7.72 2.59
N ILE A 140 0.24 6.68 3.01
CA ILE A 140 0.02 6.37 4.43
C ILE A 140 0.30 4.89 4.72
N LYS A 141 0.78 4.59 5.93
CA LYS A 141 0.98 3.21 6.42
C LYS A 141 -0.01 2.91 7.52
N LEU A 142 -0.66 1.75 7.44
CA LEU A 142 -1.70 1.43 8.41
C LEU A 142 -1.11 1.11 9.79
N THR A 143 0.11 0.56 9.85
CA THR A 143 0.82 0.36 11.14
C THR A 143 1.19 1.66 11.85
N ALA A 144 1.07 2.82 11.18
CA ALA A 144 1.24 4.12 11.84
C ALA A 144 -0.01 4.55 12.65
N LEU A 145 -1.17 3.94 12.38
CA LEU A 145 -2.48 4.37 12.89
C LEU A 145 -3.01 3.51 14.03
N GLY A 146 -2.34 2.40 14.37
CA GLY A 146 -2.79 1.52 15.44
C GLY A 146 -1.79 0.42 15.77
N ARG A 147 -2.20 -0.44 16.70
CA ARG A 147 -1.38 -1.51 17.24
C ARG A 147 -1.20 -2.65 16.20
N PRO A 148 0.03 -3.05 15.83
CA PRO A 148 0.28 -4.06 14.79
C PRO A 148 -0.36 -5.43 15.03
N GLN A 149 -0.47 -5.88 16.29
CA GLN A 149 -1.20 -7.09 16.69
C GLN A 149 -2.58 -7.19 16.03
N LEU A 150 -3.34 -6.09 15.99
CA LEU A 150 -4.70 -6.09 15.46
C LEU A 150 -4.72 -6.42 13.97
N LEU A 151 -3.71 -5.95 13.22
CA LEU A 151 -3.56 -6.27 11.79
C LEU A 151 -3.09 -7.72 11.57
N LEU A 152 -2.28 -8.27 12.47
CA LEU A 152 -1.90 -9.70 12.44
C LEU A 152 -3.13 -10.59 12.61
N GLN A 153 -3.89 -10.37 13.68
CA GLN A 153 -5.09 -11.15 13.99
C GLN A 153 -6.14 -11.01 12.90
N LEU A 154 -6.36 -9.80 12.39
CA LEU A 154 -7.30 -9.59 11.30
C LEU A 154 -6.84 -10.28 10.00
N SER A 155 -5.53 -10.30 9.73
CA SER A 155 -4.98 -11.03 8.58
C SER A 155 -5.17 -12.54 8.73
N GLU A 156 -4.99 -13.07 9.94
CA GLU A 156 -5.25 -14.47 10.25
C GLU A 156 -6.73 -14.82 10.04
N VAL A 157 -7.67 -13.98 10.51
CA VAL A 157 -9.11 -14.15 10.29
C VAL A 157 -9.44 -14.26 8.81
N ILE A 158 -8.90 -13.36 7.99
CA ILE A 158 -9.14 -13.35 6.54
C ILE A 158 -8.65 -14.66 5.91
N MET A 159 -7.50 -15.16 6.32
CA MET A 159 -6.98 -16.43 5.80
C MET A 159 -7.76 -17.65 6.29
N ARG A 160 -8.18 -17.66 7.56
CA ARG A 160 -9.07 -18.71 8.09
C ARG A 160 -10.43 -18.70 7.41
N ALA A 161 -10.96 -17.53 7.05
CA ALA A 161 -12.20 -17.39 6.29
C ALA A 161 -12.07 -17.98 4.88
N ARG A 162 -10.92 -17.79 4.22
CA ARG A 162 -10.62 -18.43 2.93
C ARG A 162 -10.55 -19.96 3.07
N GLN A 163 -9.85 -20.46 4.09
CA GLN A 163 -9.79 -21.91 4.35
C GLN A 163 -11.18 -22.49 4.65
N TYR A 164 -11.97 -21.80 5.48
CA TYR A 164 -13.33 -22.21 5.79
C TYR A 164 -14.20 -22.27 4.53
N MET A 165 -14.06 -21.30 3.62
CA MET A 165 -14.75 -21.32 2.33
C MET A 165 -14.39 -22.58 1.54
N SER A 166 -13.11 -22.87 1.39
CA SER A 166 -12.62 -24.07 0.72
C SER A 166 -13.16 -25.36 1.35
N ASP A 167 -13.25 -25.42 2.69
CA ASP A 167 -13.76 -26.58 3.41
C ASP A 167 -15.28 -26.78 3.19
N VAL A 168 -16.03 -25.68 3.06
CA VAL A 168 -17.49 -25.72 2.87
C VAL A 168 -17.86 -26.01 1.41
N VAL A 169 -17.36 -25.23 0.46
CA VAL A 169 -17.81 -25.29 -0.94
C VAL A 169 -16.79 -25.92 -1.90
N GLY A 170 -15.59 -26.27 -1.42
CA GLY A 170 -14.49 -26.78 -2.25
C GLY A 170 -13.78 -25.67 -3.03
N GLY A 171 -12.62 -25.97 -3.63
CA GLY A 171 -11.81 -24.98 -4.36
C GLY A 171 -10.81 -24.24 -3.46
N GLU A 172 -10.12 -23.24 -4.02
CA GLU A 172 -9.09 -22.46 -3.33
C GLU A 172 -9.21 -20.97 -3.67
N GLY A 173 -8.73 -20.10 -2.78
CA GLY A 173 -8.60 -18.67 -3.03
C GLY A 173 -9.47 -17.78 -2.14
N ALA A 174 -9.85 -16.61 -2.65
CA ALA A 174 -10.67 -15.66 -1.91
C ALA A 174 -12.13 -16.12 -1.82
N VAL A 175 -12.89 -15.63 -0.83
CA VAL A 175 -14.29 -16.03 -0.65
C VAL A 175 -15.11 -15.78 -1.93
N LEU A 176 -15.01 -14.60 -2.53
CA LEU A 176 -15.79 -14.22 -3.71
C LEU A 176 -15.50 -15.04 -4.99
N THR A 177 -14.31 -15.65 -5.10
CA THR A 177 -13.91 -16.41 -6.29
C THR A 177 -14.55 -17.78 -6.37
N HIS A 178 -15.23 -18.21 -5.31
CA HIS A 178 -15.98 -19.47 -5.28
C HIS A 178 -17.34 -19.35 -5.98
N HIS A 179 -17.84 -18.12 -6.19
CA HIS A 179 -19.17 -17.84 -6.74
C HIS A 179 -20.33 -18.54 -6.02
N ALA A 180 -20.10 -19.01 -4.79
CA ALA A 180 -21.09 -19.72 -4.00
C ALA A 180 -22.28 -18.83 -3.63
N LYS A 181 -23.42 -19.45 -3.37
CA LYS A 181 -24.62 -18.82 -2.83
C LYS A 181 -24.87 -19.33 -1.42
N ARG A 182 -25.75 -18.64 -0.70
CA ARG A 182 -26.16 -19.04 0.66
C ARG A 182 -26.70 -20.48 0.69
N ASP A 183 -27.39 -20.92 -0.36
CA ASP A 183 -27.94 -22.28 -0.46
C ASP A 183 -26.85 -23.36 -0.47
N ASP A 184 -25.67 -23.07 -1.02
CA ASP A 184 -24.54 -24.00 -1.01
C ASP A 184 -24.05 -24.26 0.42
N PHE A 185 -24.05 -23.24 1.28
CA PHE A 185 -23.73 -23.38 2.70
C PHE A 185 -24.79 -24.21 3.43
N MET A 186 -26.08 -23.93 3.19
CA MET A 186 -27.17 -24.66 3.85
C MET A 186 -27.11 -26.15 3.50
N LYS A 187 -26.94 -26.47 2.22
CA LYS A 187 -26.76 -27.85 1.76
C LYS A 187 -25.57 -28.51 2.44
N LYS A 188 -24.44 -27.80 2.53
CA LYS A 188 -23.25 -28.37 3.16
C LYS A 188 -23.41 -28.61 4.66
N PHE A 189 -24.11 -27.71 5.34
CA PHE A 189 -24.40 -27.83 6.76
C PHE A 189 -25.34 -29.00 7.04
N GLU A 190 -26.32 -29.24 6.18
CA GLU A 190 -27.19 -30.41 6.22
C GLU A 190 -26.40 -31.72 6.02
N GLU A 191 -25.53 -31.77 5.00
CA GLU A 191 -24.62 -32.89 4.75
C GLU A 191 -23.70 -33.18 5.94
N ALA A 192 -23.26 -32.13 6.64
CA ALA A 192 -22.41 -32.22 7.83
C ALA A 192 -23.19 -32.44 9.15
N HIS A 193 -24.52 -32.57 9.08
CA HIS A 193 -25.42 -32.74 10.22
C HIS A 193 -25.30 -31.61 11.26
N ILE A 194 -25.00 -30.41 10.79
CA ILE A 194 -25.01 -29.19 11.61
C ILE A 194 -26.47 -28.80 11.83
N LYS A 195 -26.85 -28.66 13.09
CA LYS A 195 -28.22 -28.30 13.47
C LYS A 195 -28.55 -26.89 13.01
N ASP A 196 -29.79 -26.72 12.56
CA ASP A 196 -30.37 -25.42 12.25
C ASP A 196 -30.71 -24.64 13.53
N GLU A 197 -29.67 -24.20 14.25
CA GLU A 197 -29.79 -23.42 15.47
C GLU A 197 -29.69 -21.91 15.17
N GLU A 198 -30.30 -21.09 16.03
CA GLU A 198 -30.35 -19.63 15.89
C GLU A 198 -28.98 -18.97 15.57
N PRO A 199 -27.84 -19.38 16.19
CA PRO A 199 -26.53 -18.81 15.87
C PRO A 199 -26.07 -19.10 14.44
N VAL A 200 -26.36 -20.29 13.90
CA VAL A 200 -26.01 -20.68 12.52
C VAL A 200 -26.84 -19.88 11.52
N GLN A 201 -28.13 -19.67 11.81
CA GLN A 201 -28.99 -18.83 10.99
C GLN A 201 -28.55 -17.37 11.00
N LYS A 202 -28.17 -16.83 12.16
CA LYS A 202 -27.58 -15.49 12.26
C LYS A 202 -26.31 -15.36 11.44
N PHE A 203 -25.45 -16.38 11.43
CA PHE A 203 -24.26 -16.41 10.57
C PHE A 203 -24.65 -16.35 9.09
N LEU A 204 -25.53 -17.25 8.63
CA LEU A 204 -25.98 -17.29 7.24
C LEU A 204 -26.65 -15.99 6.78
N GLN A 205 -27.37 -15.30 7.67
CA GLN A 205 -28.00 -14.00 7.39
C GLN A 205 -26.99 -12.86 7.28
N LYS A 206 -25.86 -12.94 7.98
CA LYS A 206 -24.80 -11.92 7.97
C LYS A 206 -23.79 -12.08 6.84
N ILE A 207 -23.81 -13.20 6.11
CA ILE A 207 -22.99 -13.39 4.91
C ILE A 207 -23.28 -12.27 3.92
N GLN A 208 -22.23 -11.59 3.47
CA GLN A 208 -22.35 -10.49 2.53
C GLN A 208 -22.33 -11.03 1.10
N SER A 209 -23.41 -10.78 0.36
CA SER A 209 -23.56 -11.16 -1.04
C SER A 209 -23.66 -9.96 -1.98
N ASP A 210 -23.42 -10.18 -3.27
CA ASP A 210 -23.75 -9.22 -4.33
C ASP A 210 -25.26 -9.24 -4.66
N LYS A 211 -25.65 -8.43 -5.64
CA LYS A 211 -27.05 -8.31 -6.09
C LYS A 211 -27.63 -9.59 -6.70
N GLU A 212 -26.78 -10.52 -7.12
CA GLU A 212 -27.16 -11.80 -7.71
C GLU A 212 -27.25 -12.92 -6.64
N GLY A 213 -26.98 -12.58 -5.39
CA GLY A 213 -26.98 -13.48 -4.25
C GLY A 213 -25.69 -14.27 -4.08
N SER A 214 -24.68 -14.04 -4.92
CA SER A 214 -23.37 -14.68 -4.80
C SER A 214 -22.56 -14.06 -3.66
N VAL A 215 -21.98 -14.92 -2.84
CA VAL A 215 -21.25 -14.54 -1.63
C VAL A 215 -19.97 -13.79 -2.01
N ILE A 216 -19.75 -12.64 -1.39
CA ILE A 216 -18.52 -11.85 -1.50
C ILE A 216 -17.65 -12.05 -0.25
N HIS A 217 -18.25 -11.96 0.94
CA HIS A 217 -17.56 -12.10 2.23
C HIS A 217 -18.41 -12.89 3.21
N LEU A 218 -17.76 -13.65 4.09
CA LEU A 218 -18.44 -14.34 5.19
C LEU A 218 -18.93 -13.39 6.30
N PHE A 219 -18.35 -12.18 6.36
CA PHE A 219 -18.58 -11.23 7.44
C PHE A 219 -18.95 -9.84 6.89
N PRO A 220 -19.80 -9.09 7.60
CA PRO A 220 -20.25 -7.76 7.19
C PRO A 220 -19.17 -6.70 7.49
N TRP A 221 -18.19 -6.57 6.61
CA TRP A 221 -17.07 -5.63 6.77
C TRP A 221 -17.48 -4.16 6.83
N SER A 222 -18.62 -3.78 6.27
CA SER A 222 -19.17 -2.43 6.39
C SER A 222 -19.52 -2.07 7.83
N GLY A 223 -20.15 -3.00 8.56
CA GLY A 223 -20.52 -2.80 9.96
C GLY A 223 -19.30 -2.61 10.87
N ILE A 224 -18.19 -3.27 10.53
CA ILE A 224 -16.91 -3.12 11.23
C ILE A 224 -16.36 -1.69 11.12
N LEU A 225 -16.66 -0.98 10.02
CA LEU A 225 -16.21 0.40 9.83
C LEU A 225 -17.18 1.44 10.39
N ASP A 226 -18.48 1.17 10.32
CA ASP A 226 -19.52 2.21 10.48
C ASP A 226 -20.41 2.04 11.71
N GLU A 227 -20.55 0.83 12.26
CA GLU A 227 -21.63 0.48 13.20
C GLU A 227 -21.13 -0.05 14.56
N ASN A 228 -19.86 0.19 14.90
CA ASN A 228 -19.25 -0.21 16.18
C ASN A 228 -19.44 -1.70 16.55
N TYR A 229 -19.42 -2.60 15.56
CA TYR A 229 -19.49 -4.03 15.82
C TYR A 229 -18.31 -4.50 16.67
N GLU A 230 -18.59 -5.37 17.64
CA GLU A 230 -17.55 -6.08 18.39
C GLU A 230 -16.92 -7.13 17.47
N LEU A 231 -15.60 -7.02 17.26
CA LEU A 231 -14.87 -7.91 16.35
C LEU A 231 -14.96 -9.37 16.80
N SER A 232 -14.87 -9.57 18.11
CA SER A 232 -14.87 -10.89 18.75
C SER A 232 -16.18 -11.67 18.54
N GLU A 233 -17.29 -10.96 18.40
CA GLU A 233 -18.60 -11.53 18.07
C GLU A 233 -18.81 -11.69 16.56
N THR A 234 -18.21 -10.81 15.76
CA THR A 234 -18.44 -10.75 14.31
C THR A 234 -17.76 -11.91 13.58
N PHE A 235 -16.56 -12.30 13.97
CA PHE A 235 -15.76 -13.30 13.26
C PHE A 235 -15.97 -14.72 13.80
N GLN A 236 -17.19 -15.24 13.63
CA GLN A 236 -17.56 -16.59 14.03
C GLN A 236 -18.16 -17.38 12.86
N VAL A 237 -17.81 -18.67 12.78
CA VAL A 237 -18.35 -19.62 11.79
C VAL A 237 -18.78 -20.90 12.48
N PRO A 238 -19.75 -21.66 11.95
CA PRO A 238 -20.08 -22.98 12.49
C PRO A 238 -18.96 -23.97 12.17
N ASP A 239 -18.47 -24.66 13.18
CA ASP A 239 -17.47 -25.72 13.02
C ASP A 239 -18.06 -26.91 12.25
N MET A 240 -17.37 -27.35 11.21
CA MET A 240 -17.89 -28.36 10.28
C MET A 240 -18.03 -29.76 10.88
N LYS A 241 -17.45 -30.02 12.06
CA LYS A 241 -17.51 -31.33 12.75
C LYS A 241 -18.53 -31.35 13.88
N THR A 242 -18.62 -30.25 14.62
CA THR A 242 -19.41 -30.16 15.86
C THR A 242 -20.67 -29.30 15.71
N GLY A 243 -20.76 -28.48 14.67
CA GLY A 243 -21.84 -27.52 14.44
C GLY A 243 -21.82 -26.31 15.37
N LYS A 244 -20.93 -26.26 16.36
CA LYS A 244 -20.82 -25.15 17.30
C LYS A 244 -20.16 -23.94 16.64
N MET A 245 -20.61 -22.74 16.99
CA MET A 245 -19.96 -21.51 16.53
C MET A 245 -18.54 -21.42 17.12
N VAL A 246 -17.56 -21.23 16.25
CA VAL A 246 -16.16 -21.04 16.61
C VAL A 246 -15.67 -19.69 16.09
N ARG A 247 -14.92 -18.97 16.93
CA ARG A 247 -14.28 -17.72 16.53
C ARG A 247 -13.15 -18.00 15.54
N LEU A 248 -12.95 -17.14 14.56
CA LEU A 248 -11.75 -17.18 13.70
C LEU A 248 -10.60 -16.34 14.23
N MET A 249 -10.85 -15.47 15.22
CA MET A 249 -9.82 -14.68 15.90
C MET A 249 -9.60 -15.14 17.34
N SER A 250 -8.40 -14.84 17.87
CA SER A 250 -8.18 -14.79 19.32
C SER A 250 -9.10 -13.77 19.97
N GLN A 251 -9.50 -14.02 21.21
CA GLN A 251 -10.31 -13.07 21.96
C GLN A 251 -9.56 -11.75 22.12
N LEU A 252 -10.27 -10.65 21.89
CA LEU A 252 -9.80 -9.31 22.21
C LEU A 252 -10.33 -8.90 23.59
N THR A 253 -9.50 -8.18 24.33
CA THR A 253 -9.97 -7.41 25.48
C THR A 253 -10.80 -6.20 25.01
N SER A 254 -11.66 -5.65 25.87
CA SER A 254 -12.42 -4.42 25.54
C SER A 254 -11.51 -3.25 25.14
N LYS A 255 -10.32 -3.17 25.73
CA LYS A 255 -9.28 -2.19 25.39
C LYS A 255 -8.73 -2.39 23.98
N GLU A 256 -8.49 -3.64 23.57
CA GLU A 256 -8.02 -3.94 22.21
C GLU A 256 -9.10 -3.69 21.16
N GLU A 257 -10.37 -3.95 21.49
CA GLU A 257 -11.49 -3.56 20.63
C GLU A 257 -11.57 -2.03 20.47
N GLU A 258 -11.38 -1.27 21.55
CA GLU A 258 -11.32 0.19 21.49
C GLU A 258 -10.12 0.67 20.63
N MET A 259 -8.94 0.08 20.80
CA MET A 259 -7.76 0.38 19.97
C MET A 259 -8.01 0.09 18.49
N PHE A 260 -8.75 -0.98 18.18
CA PHE A 260 -9.15 -1.25 16.80
C PHE A 260 -10.10 -0.18 16.26
N ARG A 261 -11.14 0.19 17.01
CA ARG A 261 -12.06 1.27 16.63
C ARG A 261 -11.31 2.58 16.40
N ASN A 262 -10.33 2.91 17.24
CA ASN A 262 -9.50 4.10 17.08
C ASN A 262 -8.65 4.05 15.81
N MET A 263 -8.03 2.90 15.49
CA MET A 263 -7.28 2.72 14.24
C MET A 263 -8.17 2.96 13.00
N ILE A 264 -9.39 2.39 13.00
CA ILE A 264 -10.36 2.58 11.92
C ILE A 264 -10.85 4.03 11.84
N ARG A 265 -11.14 4.66 12.98
CA ARG A 265 -11.53 6.08 13.06
C ARG A 265 -10.46 6.98 12.44
N ARG A 266 -9.18 6.77 12.78
CA ARG A 266 -8.05 7.53 12.21
C ARG A 266 -7.96 7.35 10.70
N LEU A 267 -8.03 6.11 10.21
CA LEU A 267 -8.01 5.81 8.78
C LEU A 267 -9.17 6.50 8.05
N ASN A 268 -10.39 6.35 8.56
CA ASN A 268 -11.59 6.96 7.98
C ASN A 268 -11.52 8.49 7.99
N ASN A 269 -10.96 9.10 9.04
CA ASN A 269 -10.75 10.56 9.11
C ASN A 269 -9.80 11.04 7.99
N ILE A 270 -8.64 10.39 7.85
CA ILE A 270 -7.66 10.73 6.81
C ILE A 270 -8.29 10.62 5.42
N VAL A 271 -9.01 9.52 5.14
CA VAL A 271 -9.67 9.32 3.84
C VAL A 271 -10.77 10.35 3.60
N SER A 272 -11.58 10.68 4.61
CA SER A 272 -12.60 11.73 4.52
C SER A 272 -12.01 13.10 4.21
N VAL A 273 -10.90 13.47 4.85
CA VAL A 273 -10.20 14.73 4.58
C VAL A 273 -9.67 14.75 3.15
N ALA A 274 -9.08 13.65 2.67
CA ALA A 274 -8.58 13.58 1.30
C ALA A 274 -9.68 13.73 0.25
N ASP A 275 -10.82 13.06 0.44
CA ASP A 275 -11.98 13.20 -0.44
C ASP A 275 -12.49 14.66 -0.47
N LYS A 276 -12.57 15.33 0.69
CA LYS A 276 -12.98 16.75 0.79
C LYS A 276 -12.00 17.71 0.12
N LEU A 277 -10.69 17.43 0.20
CA LEU A 277 -9.63 18.24 -0.41
C LEU A 277 -9.37 17.86 -1.87
N ASP A 278 -10.11 16.92 -2.43
CA ASP A 278 -9.95 16.35 -3.77
C ASP A 278 -8.60 15.61 -3.99
N VAL A 279 -7.82 15.38 -2.93
CA VAL A 279 -6.51 14.72 -2.94
C VAL A 279 -6.68 13.20 -2.88
N ARG A 280 -5.75 12.46 -3.52
CA ARG A 280 -5.78 10.98 -3.53
C ARG A 280 -4.84 10.40 -2.48
N ILE A 281 -5.17 9.22 -1.96
CA ILE A 281 -4.36 8.51 -0.96
C ILE A 281 -3.87 7.18 -1.51
N MET A 282 -2.63 6.83 -1.18
CA MET A 282 -2.08 5.49 -1.35
C MET A 282 -1.88 4.84 0.01
N ILE A 283 -2.59 3.73 0.26
CA ILE A 283 -2.28 2.88 1.41
C ILE A 283 -1.10 2.01 1.04
N ASP A 284 0.04 2.25 1.67
CA ASP A 284 1.28 1.54 1.40
C ASP A 284 1.19 0.09 1.84
N ALA A 285 1.73 -0.80 1.01
CA ALA A 285 1.89 -2.20 1.38
C ALA A 285 3.04 -2.38 2.38
N GLU A 286 2.84 -3.32 3.28
CA GLU A 286 3.78 -3.66 4.35
C GLU A 286 4.20 -5.13 4.22
N GLN A 287 4.61 -5.76 5.33
CA GLN A 287 4.99 -7.16 5.32
C GLN A 287 3.79 -8.09 5.05
N THR A 288 4.07 -9.27 4.50
CA THR A 288 3.04 -10.21 4.02
C THR A 288 2.09 -10.72 5.11
N TYR A 289 2.46 -10.59 6.37
CA TYR A 289 1.65 -10.98 7.53
C TYR A 289 0.68 -9.90 8.01
N PHE A 290 0.84 -8.64 7.58
CA PHE A 290 -0.17 -7.58 7.78
C PHE A 290 -1.03 -7.35 6.52
N GLN A 291 -0.50 -7.74 5.35
CA GLN A 291 -1.04 -7.32 4.07
C GLN A 291 -2.51 -7.73 3.83
N PRO A 292 -3.01 -8.91 4.24
CA PRO A 292 -4.42 -9.25 4.08
C PRO A 292 -5.35 -8.25 4.78
N ALA A 293 -5.05 -7.89 6.04
CA ALA A 293 -5.81 -6.90 6.79
C ALA A 293 -5.74 -5.51 6.14
N ILE A 294 -4.53 -5.07 5.77
CA ILE A 294 -4.32 -3.78 5.11
C ILE A 294 -5.14 -3.70 3.81
N SER A 295 -5.05 -4.71 2.95
CA SER A 295 -5.79 -4.77 1.68
C SER A 295 -7.30 -4.76 1.91
N ARG A 296 -7.83 -5.57 2.84
CA ARG A 296 -9.27 -5.63 3.14
C ARG A 296 -9.81 -4.29 3.62
N LEU A 297 -9.14 -3.66 4.59
CA LEU A 297 -9.53 -2.35 5.11
C LEU A 297 -9.43 -1.26 4.03
N THR A 298 -8.42 -1.36 3.15
CA THR A 298 -8.27 -0.44 2.02
C THR A 298 -9.42 -0.58 1.01
N LEU A 299 -9.82 -1.80 0.66
CA LEU A 299 -10.95 -2.05 -0.25
C LEU A 299 -12.27 -1.55 0.33
N GLU A 300 -12.48 -1.67 1.64
CA GLU A 300 -13.66 -1.08 2.26
C GLU A 300 -13.66 0.45 2.21
N MET A 301 -12.48 1.08 2.38
CA MET A 301 -12.35 2.53 2.15
C MET A 301 -12.60 2.90 0.68
N MET A 302 -12.18 2.07 -0.28
CA MET A 302 -12.56 2.28 -1.69
C MET A 302 -14.07 2.15 -1.90
N ARG A 303 -14.70 1.10 -1.36
CA ARG A 303 -16.15 0.90 -1.47
C ARG A 303 -16.92 2.12 -0.94
N LYS A 304 -16.45 2.72 0.16
CA LYS A 304 -17.08 3.88 0.80
C LYS A 304 -16.81 5.20 0.07
N TYR A 305 -15.58 5.46 -0.37
CA TYR A 305 -15.17 6.78 -0.87
C TYR A 305 -14.94 6.85 -2.39
N ASN A 306 -14.56 5.74 -3.05
CA ASN A 306 -14.32 5.71 -4.48
C ASN A 306 -15.61 5.55 -5.29
N THR A 307 -16.57 6.46 -5.10
CA THR A 307 -17.89 6.40 -5.76
C THR A 307 -17.95 7.14 -7.09
N ARG A 308 -17.11 8.15 -7.27
CA ARG A 308 -17.06 9.03 -8.46
C ARG A 308 -15.72 8.98 -9.20
N LYS A 309 -14.64 8.68 -8.47
CA LYS A 309 -13.28 8.55 -8.97
C LYS A 309 -12.47 7.67 -8.02
N ALA A 310 -11.32 7.17 -8.46
CA ALA A 310 -10.38 6.51 -7.56
C ALA A 310 -9.71 7.56 -6.64
N VAL A 311 -10.12 7.62 -5.38
CA VAL A 311 -9.53 8.47 -4.32
C VAL A 311 -8.50 7.67 -3.53
N VAL A 312 -8.89 6.49 -3.07
CA VAL A 312 -8.07 5.54 -2.30
C VAL A 312 -7.45 4.51 -3.24
N PHE A 313 -6.16 4.25 -3.06
CA PHE A 313 -5.38 3.27 -3.82
C PHE A 313 -4.78 2.23 -2.88
N ASN A 314 -4.96 0.95 -3.21
CA ASN A 314 -4.28 -0.16 -2.55
C ASN A 314 -2.94 -0.41 -3.25
N THR A 315 -1.92 -0.77 -2.48
CA THR A 315 -0.60 -1.07 -3.03
C THR A 315 -0.43 -2.58 -3.20
N TYR A 316 -0.15 -3.01 -4.44
CA TYR A 316 0.11 -4.42 -4.76
C TYR A 316 1.59 -4.63 -5.02
N GLN A 317 2.18 -5.57 -4.30
CA GLN A 317 3.59 -5.93 -4.39
C GLN A 317 3.76 -7.13 -5.33
N THR A 318 4.17 -6.88 -6.57
CA THR A 318 4.19 -7.90 -7.64
C THR A 318 5.34 -8.90 -7.54
N TYR A 319 6.25 -8.72 -6.58
CA TYR A 319 7.21 -9.74 -6.17
C TYR A 319 6.57 -10.90 -5.41
N LEU A 320 5.29 -10.80 -4.98
CA LEU A 320 4.56 -11.91 -4.38
C LEU A 320 3.96 -12.77 -5.48
N GLN A 321 3.90 -14.07 -5.22
CA GLN A 321 3.29 -15.03 -6.15
C GLN A 321 1.78 -14.75 -6.31
N GLU A 322 1.10 -14.38 -5.22
CA GLU A 322 -0.35 -14.12 -5.21
C GLU A 322 -0.78 -12.74 -5.75
N ALA A 323 0.16 -11.82 -6.03
CA ALA A 323 -0.19 -10.44 -6.36
C ALA A 323 -1.16 -10.31 -7.54
N PHE A 324 -0.98 -11.15 -8.57
CA PHE A 324 -1.86 -11.20 -9.74
C PHE A 324 -3.29 -11.65 -9.36
N ASN A 325 -3.40 -12.69 -8.54
CA ASN A 325 -4.69 -13.25 -8.12
C ASN A 325 -5.44 -12.26 -7.23
N GLU A 326 -4.75 -11.60 -6.31
CA GLU A 326 -5.35 -10.55 -5.45
C GLU A 326 -5.87 -9.38 -6.29
N VAL A 327 -5.10 -8.87 -7.26
CA VAL A 327 -5.57 -7.78 -8.15
C VAL A 327 -6.79 -8.21 -8.97
N LYS A 328 -6.76 -9.43 -9.53
CA LYS A 328 -7.89 -9.96 -10.31
C LYS A 328 -9.16 -10.05 -9.46
N THR A 329 -9.01 -10.56 -8.23
CA THR A 329 -10.10 -10.71 -7.24
C THR A 329 -10.67 -9.35 -6.84
N ASP A 330 -9.81 -8.37 -6.57
CA ASP A 330 -10.23 -7.05 -6.12
C ASP A 330 -10.88 -6.22 -7.24
N LEU A 331 -10.42 -6.38 -8.49
CA LEU A 331 -11.08 -5.82 -9.68
C LEU A 331 -12.50 -6.39 -9.85
N GLU A 332 -12.67 -7.69 -9.62
CA GLU A 332 -13.98 -8.32 -9.66
C GLU A 332 -14.88 -7.85 -8.51
N GLN A 333 -14.35 -7.72 -7.29
CA GLN A 333 -15.11 -7.15 -6.17
C GLN A 333 -15.56 -5.72 -6.49
N ALA A 334 -14.68 -4.88 -7.08
CA ALA A 334 -15.00 -3.52 -7.47
C ALA A 334 -16.12 -3.45 -8.51
N GLU A 335 -16.13 -4.37 -9.47
CA GLU A 335 -17.20 -4.50 -10.47
C GLU A 335 -18.53 -4.91 -9.80
N ARG A 336 -18.53 -5.99 -9.00
CA ARG A 336 -19.74 -6.51 -8.34
C ARG A 336 -20.35 -5.54 -7.32
N GLN A 337 -19.52 -4.77 -6.62
CA GLN A 337 -19.96 -3.77 -5.63
C GLN A 337 -20.01 -2.34 -6.19
N ASN A 338 -19.73 -2.15 -7.48
CA ASN A 338 -19.80 -0.89 -8.22
C ASN A 338 -19.06 0.29 -7.54
N PHE A 339 -17.77 0.12 -7.29
CA PHE A 339 -16.89 1.21 -6.87
C PHE A 339 -15.67 1.35 -7.79
N TYR A 340 -15.04 2.52 -7.79
CA TYR A 340 -13.86 2.82 -8.60
C TYR A 340 -12.62 2.16 -7.96
N PHE A 341 -11.96 1.28 -8.70
CA PHE A 341 -10.78 0.56 -8.23
C PHE A 341 -9.52 1.41 -8.35
N GLY A 342 -8.70 1.46 -7.30
CA GLY A 342 -7.42 2.17 -7.29
C GLY A 342 -6.25 1.23 -6.96
N ALA A 343 -5.29 1.07 -7.86
CA ALA A 343 -4.12 0.20 -7.63
C ALA A 343 -2.79 0.93 -7.81
N LYS A 344 -1.90 0.82 -6.83
CA LYS A 344 -0.47 1.16 -6.97
C LYS A 344 0.32 -0.13 -7.16
N LEU A 345 0.86 -0.34 -8.35
CA LEU A 345 1.69 -1.50 -8.66
C LEU A 345 3.16 -1.18 -8.38
N VAL A 346 3.74 -1.91 -7.43
CA VAL A 346 5.18 -1.87 -7.11
C VAL A 346 5.76 -3.27 -7.25
N ARG A 347 7.07 -3.41 -7.45
CA ARG A 347 7.70 -4.71 -7.30
C ARG A 347 7.61 -5.19 -5.85
N GLY A 348 8.12 -4.40 -4.90
CA GLY A 348 8.10 -4.73 -3.48
C GLY A 348 9.35 -4.22 -2.78
N ALA A 349 9.27 -4.11 -1.45
CA ALA A 349 10.30 -3.48 -0.62
C ALA A 349 10.96 -4.42 0.40
N TYR A 350 10.37 -5.59 0.64
CA TYR A 350 10.67 -6.44 1.80
C TYR A 350 11.22 -7.83 1.41
N ILE A 351 11.70 -8.03 0.17
CA ILE A 351 11.94 -9.38 -0.41
C ILE A 351 12.92 -10.22 0.38
N GLU A 352 14.00 -9.61 0.86
CA GLU A 352 15.03 -10.30 1.61
C GLU A 352 14.55 -10.67 3.02
N GLN A 353 13.74 -9.81 3.63
CA GLN A 353 13.11 -10.08 4.93
C GLN A 353 12.07 -11.20 4.81
N GLU A 354 11.21 -11.17 3.79
CA GLU A 354 10.18 -12.19 3.55
C GLU A 354 10.79 -13.59 3.36
N ARG A 355 11.84 -13.69 2.54
CA ARG A 355 12.58 -14.95 2.32
C ARG A 355 13.23 -15.47 3.59
N ALA A 356 13.93 -14.60 4.32
CA ALA A 356 14.58 -14.96 5.58
C ALA A 356 13.56 -15.43 6.63
N ARG A 357 12.41 -14.76 6.71
CA ARG A 357 11.32 -15.10 7.64
C ARG A 357 10.66 -16.44 7.29
N ALA A 358 10.34 -16.66 6.01
CA ALA A 358 9.76 -17.91 5.52
C ALA A 358 10.66 -19.11 5.87
N ALA A 359 11.97 -18.99 5.61
CA ALA A 359 12.95 -20.02 5.95
C ALA A 359 13.03 -20.27 7.48
N ALA A 360 13.06 -19.21 8.29
CA ALA A 360 13.18 -19.34 9.74
C ALA A 360 11.92 -19.92 10.41
N MET A 361 10.73 -19.65 9.86
CA MET A 361 9.45 -20.09 10.42
C MET A 361 8.93 -21.38 9.77
N GLY A 362 9.56 -21.85 8.70
CA GLY A 362 9.21 -23.08 8.00
C GLY A 362 7.88 -23.02 7.25
N TYR A 363 7.58 -21.88 6.60
CA TYR A 363 6.45 -21.76 5.66
C TYR A 363 6.97 -21.46 4.24
N PRO A 364 6.20 -21.75 3.17
CA PRO A 364 6.64 -21.51 1.79
C PRO A 364 7.03 -20.05 1.53
N ASP A 365 8.11 -19.82 0.78
CA ASP A 365 8.51 -18.48 0.35
C ASP A 365 7.38 -17.84 -0.48
N PRO A 366 6.77 -16.72 -0.02
CA PRO A 366 5.66 -16.10 -0.73
C PRO A 366 6.13 -15.30 -1.96
N THR A 367 7.44 -15.17 -2.17
CA THR A 367 8.04 -14.32 -3.21
C THR A 367 8.30 -15.09 -4.50
N ASN A 368 8.33 -14.36 -5.61
CA ASN A 368 8.76 -14.89 -6.90
C ASN A 368 10.25 -15.27 -6.83
N PRO A 369 10.67 -16.33 -7.53
CA PRO A 369 12.02 -16.87 -7.40
C PRO A 369 13.09 -15.90 -7.93
N THR A 370 12.79 -15.18 -9.02
CA THR A 370 13.75 -14.33 -9.72
C THR A 370 13.21 -12.92 -9.99
N TYR A 371 14.13 -12.03 -10.39
CA TYR A 371 13.81 -10.68 -10.84
C TYR A 371 12.93 -10.69 -12.11
N GLU A 372 13.21 -11.62 -13.01
CA GLU A 372 12.49 -11.83 -14.27
C GLU A 372 11.06 -12.29 -13.98
N ALA A 373 10.88 -13.27 -13.08
CA ALA A 373 9.56 -13.72 -12.64
C ALA A 373 8.75 -12.59 -11.96
N THR A 374 9.42 -11.74 -11.17
CA THR A 374 8.79 -10.54 -10.59
C THR A 374 8.38 -9.53 -11.65
N THR A 375 9.19 -9.39 -12.72
CA THR A 375 8.90 -8.47 -13.83
C THR A 375 7.72 -8.98 -14.66
N GLU A 376 7.69 -10.28 -14.93
CA GLU A 376 6.56 -10.93 -15.62
C GLU A 376 5.26 -10.78 -14.81
N SER A 377 5.32 -11.04 -13.49
CA SER A 377 4.18 -10.81 -12.59
C SER A 377 3.71 -9.36 -12.62
N TYR A 378 4.63 -8.38 -12.65
CA TYR A 378 4.30 -6.96 -12.78
C TYR A 378 3.56 -6.67 -14.09
N HIS A 379 4.11 -7.11 -15.22
CA HIS A 379 3.54 -6.88 -16.54
C HIS A 379 2.18 -7.56 -16.69
N ARG A 380 2.05 -8.81 -16.24
CA ARG A 380 0.79 -9.56 -16.25
C ARG A 380 -0.29 -8.88 -15.41
N THR A 381 0.07 -8.36 -14.23
CA THR A 381 -0.86 -7.62 -13.36
C THR A 381 -1.31 -6.31 -14.00
N LEU A 382 -0.40 -5.53 -14.58
CA LEU A 382 -0.74 -4.32 -15.30
C LEU A 382 -1.66 -4.62 -16.50
N MET A 383 -1.35 -5.67 -17.26
CA MET A 383 -2.15 -6.09 -18.42
C MET A 383 -3.58 -6.48 -18.04
N GLU A 384 -3.80 -7.13 -16.91
CA GLU A 384 -5.16 -7.46 -16.45
C GLU A 384 -5.97 -6.18 -16.16
N CYS A 385 -5.38 -5.20 -15.48
CA CYS A 385 -6.07 -3.93 -15.25
C CYS A 385 -6.36 -3.18 -16.56
N LEU A 386 -5.39 -3.12 -17.48
CA LEU A 386 -5.57 -2.50 -18.81
C LEU A 386 -6.63 -3.24 -19.64
N ARG A 387 -6.68 -4.57 -19.57
CA ARG A 387 -7.71 -5.39 -20.21
C ARG A 387 -9.10 -5.03 -19.70
N ARG A 388 -9.29 -4.90 -18.38
CA ARG A 388 -10.57 -4.47 -17.78
C ARG A 388 -10.95 -3.04 -18.16
N MET A 389 -9.99 -2.11 -18.21
CA MET A 389 -10.21 -0.75 -18.69
C MET A 389 -10.71 -0.73 -20.14
N LYS A 390 -10.06 -1.52 -21.01
CA LYS A 390 -10.50 -1.70 -22.40
C LYS A 390 -11.92 -2.25 -22.47
N GLN A 391 -12.28 -3.23 -21.63
CA GLN A 391 -13.63 -3.78 -21.58
C GLN A 391 -14.68 -2.71 -21.21
N TYR A 392 -14.40 -1.83 -20.25
CA TYR A 392 -15.29 -0.70 -19.96
C TYR A 392 -15.45 0.22 -21.17
N LYS A 393 -14.34 0.58 -21.82
CA LYS A 393 -14.36 1.42 -23.02
C LYS A 393 -15.15 0.79 -24.18
N ASP A 394 -14.95 -0.50 -24.43
CA ASP A 394 -15.64 -1.26 -25.47
C ASP A 394 -17.16 -1.33 -25.20
N LYS A 395 -17.58 -1.32 -23.93
CA LYS A 395 -18.98 -1.23 -23.49
C LYS A 395 -19.54 0.21 -23.50
N GLY A 396 -18.73 1.22 -23.80
CA GLY A 396 -19.11 2.63 -23.68
C GLY A 396 -19.19 3.14 -22.23
N GLU A 397 -18.65 2.39 -21.27
CA GLU A 397 -18.54 2.79 -19.87
C GLU A 397 -17.27 3.60 -19.60
N ASP A 398 -17.25 4.31 -18.47
CA ASP A 398 -16.12 5.15 -18.06
C ASP A 398 -14.88 4.28 -17.71
N PRO A 399 -13.78 4.33 -18.49
CA PRO A 399 -12.56 3.59 -18.18
C PRO A 399 -11.89 4.09 -16.89
N LYS A 400 -12.27 5.27 -16.37
CA LYS A 400 -11.78 5.81 -15.09
C LYS A 400 -12.28 5.02 -13.88
N LYS A 401 -13.23 4.09 -14.06
CA LYS A 401 -13.57 3.07 -13.04
C LYS A 401 -12.35 2.33 -12.50
N ILE A 402 -11.23 2.33 -13.22
CA ILE A 402 -9.95 1.79 -12.77
C ILE A 402 -8.92 2.93 -12.81
N GLY A 403 -8.21 3.15 -11.71
CA GLY A 403 -7.06 4.05 -11.62
C GLY A 403 -5.81 3.25 -11.24
N ILE A 404 -4.70 3.47 -11.94
CA ILE A 404 -3.45 2.73 -11.71
C ILE A 404 -2.28 3.69 -11.52
N MET A 405 -1.45 3.42 -10.51
CA MET A 405 -0.11 3.97 -10.37
C MET A 405 0.93 2.90 -10.74
N VAL A 406 1.62 3.11 -11.85
CA VAL A 406 2.81 2.36 -12.27
C VAL A 406 4.02 2.94 -11.53
N ALA A 407 4.31 2.40 -10.35
CA ALA A 407 5.45 2.83 -9.53
C ALA A 407 6.71 2.01 -9.87
N SER A 408 7.54 2.55 -10.77
CA SER A 408 8.76 1.89 -11.23
C SER A 408 9.82 2.87 -11.72
N HIS A 409 11.08 2.60 -11.36
CA HIS A 409 12.28 3.24 -11.94
C HIS A 409 12.93 2.38 -13.04
N ASN A 410 12.29 1.31 -13.49
CA ASN A 410 12.77 0.51 -14.60
C ASN A 410 12.18 1.07 -15.90
N GLU A 411 13.05 1.51 -16.82
CA GLU A 411 12.65 2.12 -18.08
C GLU A 411 11.86 1.16 -18.97
N ASP A 412 12.21 -0.12 -18.99
CA ASP A 412 11.53 -1.14 -19.80
C ASP A 412 10.09 -1.36 -19.31
N THR A 413 9.87 -1.38 -17.98
CA THR A 413 8.52 -1.45 -17.40
C THR A 413 7.69 -0.21 -17.73
N VAL A 414 8.30 0.97 -17.69
CA VAL A 414 7.60 2.23 -18.06
C VAL A 414 7.26 2.24 -19.55
N ARG A 415 8.21 1.84 -20.40
CA ARG A 415 8.02 1.74 -21.85
C ARG A 415 6.94 0.72 -22.20
N PHE A 416 6.98 -0.46 -21.59
CA PHE A 416 5.96 -1.50 -21.73
C PHE A 416 4.56 -0.93 -21.40
N ALA A 417 4.42 -0.23 -20.27
CA ALA A 417 3.13 0.37 -19.90
C ALA A 417 2.63 1.38 -20.95
N ILE A 418 3.50 2.25 -21.47
CA ILE A 418 3.15 3.23 -22.51
C ILE A 418 2.73 2.54 -23.82
N GLU A 419 3.49 1.52 -24.25
CA GLU A 419 3.19 0.75 -25.46
C GLU A 419 1.82 0.07 -25.33
N LYS A 420 1.54 -0.55 -24.19
CA LYS A 420 0.24 -1.18 -23.92
C LYS A 420 -0.91 -0.21 -23.82
N MET A 421 -0.71 0.97 -23.20
CA MET A 421 -1.71 2.04 -23.24
C MET A 421 -2.07 2.43 -24.68
N LYS A 422 -1.07 2.60 -25.56
CA LYS A 422 -1.28 2.92 -26.97
C LYS A 422 -2.03 1.83 -27.71
N GLU A 423 -1.66 0.56 -27.50
CA GLU A 423 -2.32 -0.60 -28.14
C GLU A 423 -3.82 -0.67 -27.83
N ILE A 424 -4.23 -0.31 -26.61
CA ILE A 424 -5.65 -0.35 -26.21
C ILE A 424 -6.35 1.01 -26.31
N GLY A 425 -5.67 2.03 -26.84
CA GLY A 425 -6.21 3.36 -27.04
C GLY A 425 -6.50 4.14 -25.75
N ILE A 426 -5.72 3.91 -24.68
CA ILE A 426 -5.71 4.79 -23.51
C ILE A 426 -4.73 5.94 -23.78
N SER A 427 -5.27 7.15 -23.78
CA SER A 427 -4.54 8.38 -23.96
C SER A 427 -4.04 8.93 -22.62
N PRO A 428 -2.94 9.71 -22.59
CA PRO A 428 -2.52 10.45 -21.40
C PRO A 428 -3.63 11.32 -20.78
N GLU A 429 -4.51 11.86 -21.63
CA GLU A 429 -5.62 12.75 -21.28
C GLU A 429 -6.73 12.04 -20.48
N ASP A 430 -6.83 10.71 -20.59
CA ASP A 430 -7.77 9.90 -19.81
C ASP A 430 -7.45 9.98 -18.30
N LYS A 431 -6.20 10.27 -17.94
CA LYS A 431 -5.70 10.44 -16.56
C LYS A 431 -5.95 9.22 -15.65
N VAL A 432 -6.09 8.03 -16.24
CA VAL A 432 -6.32 6.76 -15.53
C VAL A 432 -5.02 6.02 -15.15
N ILE A 433 -3.94 6.25 -15.89
CA ILE A 433 -2.60 5.71 -15.59
C ILE A 433 -1.68 6.83 -15.11
N CYS A 434 -1.14 6.64 -13.92
CA CYS A 434 -0.14 7.49 -13.30
C CYS A 434 1.22 6.76 -13.27
N PHE A 435 2.31 7.50 -13.40
CA PHE A 435 3.67 6.98 -13.31
C PHE A 435 4.37 7.57 -12.10
N GLY A 436 4.94 6.73 -11.23
CA GLY A 436 5.54 7.17 -9.98
C GLY A 436 7.02 6.78 -9.88
N GLN A 437 7.87 7.76 -9.53
CA GLN A 437 9.27 7.52 -9.18
C GLN A 437 9.66 8.26 -7.91
N LEU A 438 10.65 7.78 -7.18
CA LEU A 438 11.26 8.51 -6.06
C LEU A 438 11.96 9.79 -6.53
N LEU A 439 11.88 10.85 -5.72
CA LEU A 439 12.69 12.07 -5.86
C LEU A 439 14.18 11.71 -5.89
N GLY A 440 14.93 12.40 -6.74
CA GLY A 440 16.37 12.17 -6.91
C GLY A 440 16.72 10.92 -7.72
N MET A 441 15.74 10.24 -8.33
CA MET A 441 15.99 9.04 -9.12
C MET A 441 15.32 9.11 -10.49
N CYS A 442 16.10 8.86 -11.54
CA CYS A 442 15.61 8.63 -12.90
C CYS A 442 14.78 9.80 -13.44
N ASP A 443 15.29 11.03 -13.31
CA ASP A 443 14.61 12.23 -13.82
C ASP A 443 14.51 12.21 -15.35
N TYR A 444 15.46 11.52 -16.01
CA TYR A 444 15.41 11.22 -17.45
C TYR A 444 14.22 10.34 -17.87
N ILE A 445 13.48 9.74 -16.93
CA ILE A 445 12.22 9.03 -17.20
C ILE A 445 11.05 9.95 -16.84
N THR A 446 11.04 10.53 -15.64
CA THR A 446 9.89 11.28 -15.12
C THR A 446 9.62 12.58 -15.87
N PHE A 447 10.65 13.37 -16.21
CA PHE A 447 10.42 14.66 -16.88
C PHE A 447 9.92 14.51 -18.31
N PRO A 448 10.47 13.59 -19.15
CA PRO A 448 9.88 13.34 -20.47
C PRO A 448 8.42 12.84 -20.41
N LEU A 449 8.07 12.01 -19.41
CA LEU A 449 6.68 11.59 -19.20
C LEU A 449 5.76 12.78 -18.94
N GLY A 450 6.09 13.64 -17.98
CA GLY A 450 5.30 14.81 -17.63
C GLY A 450 5.18 15.81 -18.79
N GLN A 451 6.28 16.04 -19.51
CA GLN A 451 6.29 16.90 -20.69
C GLN A 451 5.49 16.34 -21.87
N SER A 452 5.33 15.01 -21.93
CA SER A 452 4.51 14.32 -22.94
C SER A 452 3.05 14.17 -22.53
N GLY A 453 2.61 14.85 -21.47
CA GLY A 453 1.22 14.87 -21.00
C GLY A 453 0.81 13.70 -20.11
N TYR A 454 1.69 12.71 -19.87
CA TYR A 454 1.40 11.61 -18.95
C TYR A 454 1.33 12.13 -17.52
N SER A 455 0.47 11.50 -16.72
CA SER A 455 0.36 11.79 -15.29
C SER A 455 1.58 11.26 -14.54
N ALA A 456 2.68 12.02 -14.53
CA ALA A 456 3.94 11.68 -13.89
C ALA A 456 4.04 12.27 -12.48
N TYR A 457 4.58 11.49 -11.55
CA TYR A 457 4.70 11.86 -10.14
C TYR A 457 6.08 11.56 -9.57
N LYS A 458 6.52 12.43 -8.67
CA LYS A 458 7.64 12.12 -7.76
C LYS A 458 7.13 11.87 -6.35
N TYR A 459 7.60 10.78 -5.75
CA TYR A 459 7.50 10.52 -4.33
C TYR A 459 8.56 11.33 -3.60
N ILE A 460 8.12 12.23 -2.73
CA ILE A 460 8.93 13.30 -2.17
C ILE A 460 8.97 13.14 -0.64
N PRO A 461 10.07 12.57 -0.13
CA PRO A 461 10.41 12.66 1.28
C PRO A 461 10.60 14.10 1.72
N TYR A 462 10.00 14.47 2.85
CA TYR A 462 10.28 15.73 3.54
C TYR A 462 10.19 15.57 5.05
N GLY A 463 10.92 16.36 5.82
CA GLY A 463 10.93 16.28 7.29
C GLY A 463 12.27 16.70 7.89
N PRO A 464 12.32 16.88 9.22
CA PRO A 464 13.54 17.28 9.92
C PRO A 464 14.70 16.37 9.59
N VAL A 465 15.88 16.96 9.33
CA VAL A 465 17.04 16.20 8.83
C VAL A 465 17.38 15.00 9.70
N LYS A 466 17.36 15.17 11.03
CA LYS A 466 17.67 14.10 11.98
C LYS A 466 16.73 12.90 11.87
N GLU A 467 15.47 13.13 11.56
CA GLU A 467 14.41 12.13 11.56
C GLU A 467 14.31 11.40 10.21
N VAL A 468 14.74 12.04 9.12
CA VAL A 468 14.77 11.44 7.77
C VAL A 468 16.07 10.68 7.51
N LEU A 469 17.16 11.03 8.19
CA LEU A 469 18.49 10.45 7.98
C LEU A 469 18.56 8.91 8.11
N PRO A 470 17.94 8.26 9.12
CA PRO A 470 17.97 6.80 9.23
C PRO A 470 17.42 6.10 7.99
N TYR A 471 16.26 6.56 7.51
CA TYR A 471 15.60 6.06 6.30
C TYR A 471 16.52 6.18 5.07
N LEU A 472 17.09 7.37 4.85
CA LEU A 472 17.97 7.60 3.70
C LEU A 472 19.31 6.87 3.79
N SER A 473 19.86 6.68 4.99
CA SER A 473 21.10 5.93 5.15
C SER A 473 20.90 4.48 4.70
N ARG A 474 19.77 3.85 5.07
CA ARG A 474 19.42 2.51 4.57
C ARG A 474 19.16 2.53 3.06
N ARG A 475 18.53 3.59 2.51
CA ARG A 475 18.46 3.79 1.04
C ARG A 475 19.82 3.79 0.38
N ALA A 476 20.78 4.52 0.91
CA ALA A 476 22.08 4.70 0.27
C ALA A 476 22.96 3.44 0.37
N GLN A 477 22.97 2.77 1.52
CA GLN A 477 23.86 1.63 1.78
C GLN A 477 23.53 0.39 0.95
N GLU A 478 22.25 0.08 0.78
CA GLU A 478 21.81 -1.15 0.10
C GLU A 478 21.57 -0.93 -1.40
N ASN A 479 21.23 0.28 -1.81
CA ASN A 479 21.09 0.60 -3.22
C ASN A 479 22.44 0.83 -3.94
N ARG A 480 23.48 0.05 -3.66
CA ARG A 480 24.70 0.06 -4.49
C ARG A 480 24.38 -0.24 -5.97
N GLY A 481 23.26 -0.91 -6.26
CA GLY A 481 22.70 -1.08 -7.61
C GLY A 481 22.21 0.22 -8.29
N ILE A 482 21.82 1.26 -7.53
CA ILE A 482 21.50 2.60 -8.07
C ILE A 482 22.73 3.21 -8.76
N LEU A 483 23.95 2.84 -8.37
CA LEU A 483 25.17 3.33 -9.03
C LEU A 483 25.18 3.03 -10.54
N LYS A 484 24.59 1.92 -11.00
CA LYS A 484 24.46 1.63 -12.44
C LYS A 484 23.51 2.61 -13.14
N LYS A 485 22.38 2.96 -12.51
CA LYS A 485 21.42 3.93 -13.05
C LYS A 485 21.99 5.36 -13.05
N ILE A 486 22.74 5.72 -11.99
CA ILE A 486 23.46 6.99 -11.89
C ILE A 486 24.47 7.13 -13.04
N LYS A 487 25.18 6.06 -13.44
CA LYS A 487 26.11 6.11 -14.58
C LYS A 487 25.39 6.50 -15.89
N LYS A 488 24.21 5.92 -16.15
CA LYS A 488 23.39 6.27 -17.33
C LYS A 488 22.93 7.73 -17.25
N GLU A 489 22.39 8.15 -16.10
CA GLU A 489 21.92 9.52 -15.89
C GLU A 489 23.05 10.55 -16.06
N LYS A 490 24.23 10.30 -15.47
CA LYS A 490 25.42 11.14 -15.65
C LYS A 490 25.83 11.25 -17.12
N ARG A 491 25.80 10.13 -17.87
CA ARG A 491 26.11 10.14 -19.30
C ARG A 491 25.12 11.01 -20.08
N LEU A 492 23.81 10.86 -19.83
CA LEU A 492 22.77 11.65 -20.48
C LEU A 492 22.89 13.15 -20.15
N LEU A 493 23.17 13.50 -18.88
CA LEU A 493 23.40 14.88 -18.47
C LEU A 493 24.62 15.49 -19.16
N LEU A 494 25.73 14.73 -19.26
CA LEU A 494 26.93 15.19 -19.98
C LEU A 494 26.63 15.41 -21.47
N SER A 495 25.92 14.48 -22.12
CA SER A 495 25.49 14.63 -23.50
C SER A 495 24.61 15.86 -23.71
N GLU A 496 23.67 16.14 -22.79
CA GLU A 496 22.82 17.32 -22.86
C GLU A 496 23.59 18.63 -22.62
N ILE A 497 24.55 18.66 -21.68
CA ILE A 497 25.43 19.81 -21.47
C ILE A 497 26.24 20.10 -22.74
N MET A 498 26.88 19.07 -23.32
CA MET A 498 27.64 19.23 -24.57
C MET A 498 26.75 19.74 -25.71
N ARG A 499 25.53 19.19 -25.85
CA ARG A 499 24.55 19.66 -26.85
C ARG A 499 24.20 21.13 -26.66
N ARG A 500 23.94 21.57 -25.42
CA ARG A 500 23.60 22.98 -25.12
C ARG A 500 24.76 23.93 -25.39
N LEU A 501 25.99 23.53 -25.05
CA LEU A 501 27.18 24.31 -25.36
C LEU A 501 27.38 24.41 -26.88
N ALA A 502 27.26 23.30 -27.61
CA ALA A 502 27.40 23.26 -29.06
C ALA A 502 26.30 24.04 -29.82
N SER A 503 25.08 24.09 -29.28
CA SER A 503 23.93 24.78 -29.89
C SER A 503 23.69 26.20 -29.38
N GLY A 504 24.50 26.70 -28.44
CA GLY A 504 24.30 28.01 -27.80
C GLY A 504 23.06 28.10 -26.89
N GLN A 505 22.36 26.99 -26.64
CA GLN A 505 21.14 26.93 -25.82
C GLN A 505 21.47 26.75 -24.33
N ILE A 506 22.23 27.69 -23.75
CA ILE A 506 22.73 27.60 -22.37
C ILE A 506 21.58 27.54 -21.36
N PHE A 507 20.51 28.33 -21.58
CA PHE A 507 19.32 28.32 -20.76
C PHE A 507 18.17 27.61 -21.49
N HIS A 508 17.57 26.61 -20.83
CA HIS A 508 16.38 25.94 -21.31
C HIS A 508 15.22 26.24 -20.36
N LYS A 509 14.19 26.91 -20.87
CA LYS A 509 12.88 26.93 -20.22
C LYS A 509 12.04 25.83 -20.87
N PRO A 510 11.60 24.81 -20.12
CA PRO A 510 10.73 23.78 -20.67
C PRO A 510 9.45 24.45 -21.20
N LYS A 511 9.29 24.46 -22.52
CA LYS A 511 8.03 24.78 -23.20
C LYS A 511 7.45 23.46 -23.67
N GLY A 512 6.55 22.86 -22.91
CA GLY A 512 5.80 21.71 -23.40
C GLY A 512 4.42 22.14 -23.89
N ASN A 513 3.90 21.44 -24.89
CA ASN A 513 2.48 21.48 -25.25
C ASN A 513 1.70 20.63 -24.24
N TYR A 514 1.82 20.96 -22.95
CA TYR A 514 1.00 20.37 -21.91
C TYR A 514 0.32 21.53 -21.18
N THR A 515 -1.00 21.43 -20.99
CA THR A 515 -1.68 22.32 -20.05
C THR A 515 -1.25 21.85 -18.66
N PRO A 516 -0.53 22.68 -17.86
CA PRO A 516 -0.29 22.35 -16.48
C PRO A 516 -1.67 22.37 -15.80
N VAL A 517 -2.27 21.20 -15.61
CA VAL A 517 -3.48 21.03 -14.79
C VAL A 517 -3.05 20.78 -13.37
#